data_AF-A0A350UZ89-F1
#
_entry.id   AF-A0A350UZ89-F1
#
_cell.length_a   1.000
_cell.length_b   1.000
_cell.length_c   1.000
_cell.angle_alpha   90.00
_cell.angle_beta   90.00
_cell.angle_gamma   90.00
#
_symmetry.space_group_name_H-M   'P 1'
#
loop_
_entity.id
_entity.type
_entity.pdbx_description
1 polymer ?
#
loop_
_entity_poly.entity_id
_entity_poly.type
_entity_poly.pdbx_seq_one_letter_code
_entity_poly.pdbx_strand_id
1 'polypeptide(L)'
;MKKLNMLLVLLFVFSSTVGINSQVNDKRIKFKKGESSATVEGGVIRGERDTYLVGANKNQYMIVTIMSIEDNAVFQIVDTETGYYLEGAGEIDDAKRWEGSLPSKGDYRIVVGGTRGNAEYTLKVYIE
;
A
#
# COMPACT_ATOMS: atom_id res chain seq x y z
N MET A 1 -16.53 -62.70 30.80
CA MET A 1 -15.65 -61.68 31.41
C MET A 1 -14.48 -61.44 30.45
N LYS A 2 -14.75 -60.61 29.42
CA LYS A 2 -14.15 -59.28 29.14
C LYS A 2 -12.67 -59.33 28.73
N LYS A 3 -12.46 -59.24 27.40
CA LYS A 3 -11.20 -58.98 26.70
C LYS A 3 -10.70 -57.57 27.05
N LEU A 4 -9.40 -57.42 27.33
CA LEU A 4 -8.77 -56.12 27.53
C LEU A 4 -7.84 -55.83 26.35
N ASN A 5 -8.33 -55.03 25.40
CA ASN A 5 -7.51 -54.48 24.31
C ASN A 5 -6.77 -53.25 24.86
N MET A 6 -5.45 -53.27 24.78
CA MET A 6 -4.58 -52.14 25.06
C MET A 6 -4.53 -51.22 23.83
N LEU A 7 -5.19 -50.07 23.88
CA LEU A 7 -5.18 -49.08 22.80
C LEU A 7 -4.16 -47.99 23.11
N LEU A 8 -3.17 -47.84 22.21
CA LEU A 8 -2.17 -46.79 22.20
C LEU A 8 -2.82 -45.48 21.70
N VAL A 9 -2.84 -44.43 22.51
CA VAL A 9 -3.31 -43.11 22.09
C VAL A 9 -2.12 -42.28 21.62
N LEU A 10 -2.05 -42.03 20.31
CA LEU A 10 -1.06 -41.14 19.71
C LEU A 10 -1.54 -39.68 19.84
N LEU A 11 -0.86 -38.87 20.66
CA LEU A 11 -1.11 -37.42 20.73
C LEU A 11 -0.44 -36.74 19.54
N PHE A 12 -1.20 -36.34 18.53
CA PHE A 12 -0.73 -35.40 17.51
C PHE A 12 -0.95 -33.97 18.00
N VAL A 13 0.12 -33.30 18.42
CA VAL A 13 0.10 -31.87 18.75
C VAL A 13 0.28 -31.10 17.44
N PHE A 14 -0.82 -30.62 16.85
CA PHE A 14 -0.76 -29.66 15.75
C PHE A 14 -0.56 -28.26 16.35
N SER A 15 0.70 -27.80 16.42
CA SER A 15 0.98 -26.38 16.62
C SER A 15 0.74 -25.65 15.30
N SER A 16 -0.45 -25.08 15.12
CA SER A 16 -0.69 -24.13 14.03
C SER A 16 0.05 -22.83 14.35
N THR A 17 1.16 -22.58 13.66
CA THR A 17 1.72 -21.23 13.57
C THR A 17 0.70 -20.37 12.84
N VAL A 18 0.12 -19.41 13.55
CA VAL A 18 -0.66 -18.35 12.91
C VAL A 18 0.34 -17.45 12.19
N GLY A 19 0.50 -17.65 10.89
CA GLY A 19 1.11 -16.65 10.04
C GLY A 19 0.22 -15.42 10.09
N ILE A 20 0.70 -14.33 10.69
CA ILE A 20 0.05 -13.02 10.61
C ILE A 20 0.16 -12.59 9.15
N ASN A 21 -0.82 -12.99 8.34
CA ASN A 21 -0.98 -12.46 7.01
C ASN A 21 -1.67 -11.09 7.20
N SER A 22 -0.89 -10.05 7.41
CA SER A 22 -1.38 -8.67 7.32
C SER A 22 -1.79 -8.46 5.86
N GLN A 23 -3.05 -8.77 5.55
CA GLN A 23 -3.64 -8.54 4.25
C GLN A 23 -3.61 -7.04 4.00
N VAL A 24 -2.55 -6.54 3.35
CA VAL A 24 -2.48 -5.18 2.85
C VAL A 24 -3.60 -5.06 1.83
N ASN A 25 -4.65 -4.31 2.17
CA ASN A 25 -5.81 -4.12 1.30
C ASN A 25 -5.50 -3.04 0.27
N ASP A 26 -4.57 -3.36 -0.64
CA ASP A 26 -4.11 -2.47 -1.71
C ASP A 26 -5.28 -2.13 -2.65
N LYS A 27 -5.66 -0.84 -2.74
CA LYS A 27 -6.69 -0.34 -3.67
C LYS A 27 -6.08 -0.02 -5.04
N ARG A 28 -6.59 -0.61 -6.12
CA ARG A 28 -6.06 -0.32 -7.47
C ARG A 28 -6.61 0.98 -8.06
N ILE A 29 -5.72 1.91 -8.39
CA ILE A 29 -6.04 3.08 -9.21
C ILE A 29 -6.11 2.66 -10.68
N LYS A 30 -7.21 3.02 -11.35
CA LYS A 30 -7.41 2.78 -12.79
C LYS A 30 -7.77 4.10 -13.46
N PHE A 31 -7.13 4.40 -14.57
CA PHE A 31 -7.49 5.55 -15.39
C PHE A 31 -8.67 5.20 -16.29
N LYS A 32 -9.54 6.17 -16.53
CA LYS A 32 -10.61 6.00 -17.53
C LYS A 32 -9.98 5.87 -18.91
N LYS A 33 -10.69 5.25 -19.84
CA LYS A 33 -10.21 5.10 -21.22
C LYS A 33 -9.90 6.47 -21.83
N GLY A 34 -8.66 6.66 -22.29
CA GLY A 34 -8.19 7.92 -22.88
C GLY A 34 -7.67 8.95 -21.88
N GLU A 35 -7.72 8.65 -20.57
CA GLU A 35 -7.18 9.53 -19.53
C GLU A 35 -5.79 9.05 -19.07
N SER A 36 -4.94 10.01 -18.71
CA SER A 36 -3.62 9.80 -18.09
C SER A 36 -3.64 10.04 -16.58
N SER A 37 -4.81 10.30 -15.99
CA SER A 37 -4.91 10.55 -14.55
C SER A 37 -6.17 9.98 -13.90
N ALA A 38 -6.10 9.84 -12.58
CA ALA A 38 -7.25 9.60 -11.71
C ALA A 38 -7.09 10.37 -10.40
N THR A 39 -8.23 10.65 -9.78
CA THR A 39 -8.32 11.23 -8.44
C THR A 39 -9.09 10.26 -7.54
N VAL A 40 -8.58 10.04 -6.33
CA VAL A 40 -9.23 9.24 -5.30
C VAL A 40 -9.32 10.07 -4.02
N GLU A 41 -10.42 9.90 -3.29
CA GLU A 41 -10.64 10.51 -2.00
C GLU A 41 -10.59 9.43 -0.92
N GLY A 42 -10.14 9.79 0.27
CA GLY A 42 -10.01 8.87 1.37
C GLY A 42 -9.78 9.58 2.70
N GLY A 43 -9.62 8.76 3.73
CA GLY A 43 -9.32 9.23 5.07
C GLY A 43 -8.60 8.16 5.86
N VAL A 44 -7.49 8.53 6.49
CA VAL A 44 -6.68 7.64 7.33
C VAL A 44 -6.83 8.02 8.80
N ILE A 45 -7.09 7.00 9.64
CA ILE A 45 -7.04 7.15 11.10
C ILE A 45 -5.56 7.21 11.52
N ARG A 46 -5.26 7.94 12.60
CA ARG A 46 -3.91 8.03 13.14
C ARG A 46 -3.29 6.65 13.35
N GLY A 47 -2.13 6.43 12.74
CA GLY A 47 -1.38 5.16 12.84
C GLY A 47 -1.76 4.12 11.79
N GLU A 48 -2.86 4.32 11.07
CA GLU A 48 -3.25 3.48 9.93
C GLU A 48 -2.67 4.02 8.62
N ARG A 49 -2.78 3.21 7.56
CA ARG A 49 -2.35 3.55 6.21
C ARG A 49 -3.39 3.13 5.21
N ASP A 50 -3.67 4.01 4.26
CA ASP A 50 -4.32 3.63 3.01
C ASP A 50 -3.23 3.29 1.99
N THR A 51 -3.46 2.27 1.18
CA THR A 51 -2.50 1.81 0.19
C THR A 51 -3.15 1.73 -1.18
N TYR A 52 -2.46 2.26 -2.18
CA TYR A 52 -2.92 2.28 -3.57
C TYR A 52 -1.87 1.70 -4.49
N LEU A 53 -2.30 0.90 -5.47
CA LEU A 53 -1.43 0.44 -6.54
C LEU A 53 -1.79 1.15 -7.85
N VAL A 54 -0.78 1.72 -8.51
CA VAL A 54 -0.88 2.25 -9.88
C VAL A 54 0.12 1.52 -10.77
N GLY A 55 -0.36 1.03 -11.91
CA GLY A 55 0.49 0.34 -12.89
C GLY A 55 1.08 1.32 -13.88
N ALA A 56 2.37 1.19 -14.17
CA ALA A 56 3.10 2.07 -15.08
C ALA A 56 4.23 1.33 -15.80
N ASN A 57 4.75 1.93 -16.87
CA ASN A 57 5.91 1.46 -17.59
C ASN A 57 7.16 2.27 -17.22
N LYS A 58 8.32 1.64 -17.41
CA LYS A 58 9.62 2.30 -17.28
C LYS A 58 9.68 3.55 -18.16
N ASN A 59 10.29 4.59 -17.62
CA ASN A 59 10.48 5.92 -18.22
C ASN A 59 9.20 6.74 -18.45
N GLN A 60 8.02 6.27 -18.04
CA GLN A 60 6.85 7.15 -17.99
C GLN A 60 7.07 8.23 -16.93
N TYR A 61 6.55 9.43 -17.19
CA TYR A 61 6.62 10.53 -16.23
C TYR A 61 5.37 10.49 -15.36
N MET A 62 5.55 10.35 -14.05
CA MET A 62 4.44 10.29 -13.10
C MET A 62 4.45 11.52 -12.19
N ILE A 63 3.26 12.07 -11.91
CA ILE A 63 3.04 13.11 -10.92
C ILE A 63 2.03 12.58 -9.90
N VAL A 64 2.37 12.66 -8.63
CA VAL A 64 1.49 12.35 -7.50
C VAL A 64 1.33 13.60 -6.66
N THR A 65 0.10 13.98 -6.34
CA THR A 65 -0.22 15.11 -5.47
C THR A 65 -1.28 14.70 -4.47
N ILE A 66 -1.12 15.12 -3.22
CA ILE A 66 -2.12 14.92 -2.17
C ILE A 66 -2.50 16.27 -1.57
N MET A 67 -3.79 16.46 -1.33
CA MET A 67 -4.34 17.62 -0.64
C MET A 67 -5.09 17.13 0.59
N SER A 68 -5.02 17.88 1.69
CA SER A 68 -5.82 17.66 2.89
C SER A 68 -6.22 19.02 3.47
N ILE A 69 -7.44 19.11 4.00
CA ILE A 69 -7.94 20.37 4.59
C ILE A 69 -7.09 20.78 5.79
N GLU A 70 -6.67 19.80 6.59
CA GLU A 70 -5.83 20.03 7.76
C GLU A 70 -4.32 20.11 7.44
N ASP A 71 -3.93 20.01 6.17
CA ASP A 71 -2.53 20.01 5.74
C ASP A 71 -1.65 18.95 6.44
N ASN A 72 -2.23 17.78 6.72
CA ASN A 72 -1.61 16.70 7.49
C ASN A 72 -1.53 15.36 6.75
N ALA A 73 -2.04 15.24 5.52
CA ALA A 73 -1.86 14.04 4.71
C ALA A 73 -0.56 14.09 3.89
N VAL A 74 0.18 12.99 3.91
CA VAL A 74 1.42 12.77 3.17
C VAL A 74 1.42 11.38 2.55
N PHE A 75 2.34 11.12 1.63
CA PHE A 75 2.51 9.80 1.05
C PHE A 75 3.97 9.37 0.95
N GLN A 76 4.16 8.06 0.85
CA GLN A 76 5.35 7.44 0.28
C GLN A 76 5.02 6.78 -1.06
N ILE A 77 6.04 6.56 -1.90
CA ILE A 77 5.91 5.78 -3.12
C ILE A 77 6.96 4.68 -3.13
N VAL A 78 6.52 3.42 -3.17
CA VAL A 78 7.36 2.23 -3.25
C VAL A 78 7.28 1.64 -4.65
N ASP A 79 8.43 1.44 -5.28
CA ASP A 79 8.52 0.59 -6.47
C ASP A 79 8.35 -0.87 -6.05
N THR A 80 7.28 -1.54 -6.48
CA THR A 80 7.03 -2.93 -6.06
C THR A 80 7.96 -3.95 -6.70
N GLU A 81 8.61 -3.61 -7.80
CA GLU A 81 9.60 -4.46 -8.46
C GLU A 81 10.89 -4.52 -7.65
N THR A 82 11.34 -3.37 -7.12
CA THR A 82 12.60 -3.27 -6.38
C THR A 82 12.44 -3.31 -4.86
N GLY A 83 11.25 -2.97 -4.35
CA GLY A 83 10.97 -2.81 -2.92
C GLY A 83 11.47 -1.50 -2.32
N TYR A 84 12.13 -0.64 -3.10
CA TYR A 84 12.66 0.64 -2.61
C TYR A 84 11.66 1.79 -2.78
N TYR A 85 11.79 2.79 -1.90
CA TYR A 85 11.11 4.06 -2.06
C TYR A 85 11.67 4.83 -3.26
N LEU A 86 10.82 5.60 -3.93
CA LEU A 86 11.28 6.62 -4.87
C LEU A 86 11.94 7.77 -4.10
N GLU A 87 13.01 8.30 -4.65
CA GLU A 87 13.72 9.46 -4.07
C GLU A 87 12.75 10.64 -3.92
N GLY A 88 12.72 11.26 -2.73
CA GLY A 88 11.80 12.34 -2.39
C GLY A 88 10.37 11.89 -2.06
N ALA A 89 10.12 10.59 -1.94
CA ALA A 89 8.86 10.02 -1.46
C ALA A 89 9.08 8.79 -0.56
N GLY A 90 10.11 8.83 0.28
CA GLY A 90 10.42 7.86 1.33
C GLY A 90 9.82 8.19 2.70
N GLU A 91 10.17 7.40 3.71
CA GLU A 91 9.56 7.46 5.06
C GLU A 91 9.72 8.79 5.78
N ILE A 92 10.78 9.54 5.48
CA ILE A 92 11.14 10.79 6.15
C ILE A 92 10.83 12.04 5.33
N ASP A 93 10.33 11.87 4.10
CA ASP A 93 10.17 12.98 3.16
C ASP A 93 8.86 13.75 3.36
N ASP A 94 7.88 13.15 4.05
CA ASP A 94 6.56 13.73 4.27
C ASP A 94 5.97 14.31 2.98
N ALA A 95 6.11 13.57 1.88
CA ALA A 95 5.84 14.08 0.54
C ALA A 95 4.35 14.42 0.37
N LYS A 96 4.09 15.66 -0.08
CA LYS A 96 2.77 16.12 -0.53
C LYS A 96 2.65 16.16 -2.05
N ARG A 97 3.80 16.16 -2.73
CA ARG A 97 3.93 16.12 -4.17
C ARG A 97 5.20 15.38 -4.55
N TRP A 98 5.12 14.56 -5.59
CA TRP A 98 6.25 13.88 -6.20
C TRP A 98 6.09 13.93 -7.71
N GLU A 99 7.19 14.08 -8.43
CA GLU A 99 7.22 13.96 -9.88
C GLU A 99 8.54 13.39 -10.35
N GLY A 100 8.51 12.58 -11.41
CA GLY A 100 9.72 12.00 -11.96
C GLY A 100 9.46 10.90 -12.98
N SER A 101 10.53 10.53 -13.68
CA SER A 101 10.54 9.39 -14.58
C SER A 101 10.66 8.09 -13.80
N LEU A 102 9.81 7.13 -14.11
CA LEU A 102 9.70 5.87 -13.39
C LEU A 102 10.87 4.91 -13.74
N PRO A 103 11.58 4.36 -12.74
CA PRO A 103 12.80 3.57 -12.97
C PRO A 103 12.52 2.17 -13.56
N SER A 104 11.32 1.63 -13.36
CA SER A 104 10.96 0.25 -13.70
C SER A 104 9.55 0.19 -14.28
N LYS A 105 9.21 -0.96 -14.87
CA LYS A 105 7.83 -1.28 -15.27
C LYS A 105 7.23 -2.12 -14.16
N GLY A 106 5.98 -1.86 -13.82
CA GLY A 106 5.25 -2.63 -12.84
C GLY A 106 4.31 -1.75 -12.06
N ASP A 107 4.06 -2.16 -10.82
CA ASP A 107 3.22 -1.41 -9.91
C ASP A 107 4.05 -0.52 -9.00
N TYR A 108 3.56 0.69 -8.78
CA TYR A 108 4.01 1.58 -7.74
C TYR A 108 2.95 1.60 -6.64
N ARG A 109 3.38 1.34 -5.40
CA ARG A 109 2.52 1.42 -4.22
C ARG A 109 2.62 2.81 -3.61
N ILE A 110 1.52 3.54 -3.60
CA ILE A 110 1.38 4.81 -2.91
C ILE A 110 0.80 4.52 -1.52
N VAL A 111 1.55 4.84 -0.48
CA VAL A 111 1.16 4.62 0.92
C VAL A 111 0.80 5.97 1.53
N VAL A 112 -0.47 6.17 1.84
CA VAL A 112 -0.98 7.43 2.40
C VAL A 112 -1.08 7.32 3.92
N GLY A 113 -0.61 8.36 4.60
CA GLY A 113 -0.66 8.48 6.05
C GLY A 113 -0.87 9.93 6.50
N GLY A 114 -1.15 10.10 7.79
CA GLY A 114 -1.20 11.41 8.43
C GLY A 114 0.09 11.71 9.21
N THR A 115 0.57 12.96 9.17
CA THR A 115 1.66 13.45 10.03
C THR A 115 1.19 13.72 11.46
N ARG A 116 -0.09 14.04 11.62
CA ARG A 116 -0.77 14.27 12.91
C ARG A 116 -2.24 13.91 12.82
N GLY A 117 -2.81 13.39 13.90
CA GLY A 117 -4.25 13.11 13.97
C GLY A 117 -4.75 12.16 12.86
N ASN A 118 -6.04 12.26 12.56
CA ASN A 118 -6.63 11.65 11.36
C ASN A 118 -6.43 12.59 10.17
N ALA A 119 -6.33 12.06 8.96
CA ALA A 119 -6.14 12.86 7.77
C ALA A 119 -7.14 12.46 6.68
N GLU A 120 -8.06 13.37 6.34
CA GLU A 120 -8.86 13.28 5.12
C GLU A 120 -8.07 13.84 3.95
N TYR A 121 -8.16 13.21 2.79
CA TYR A 121 -7.34 13.60 1.65
C TYR A 121 -7.99 13.37 0.29
N THR A 122 -7.48 14.12 -0.68
CA THR A 122 -7.67 13.92 -2.11
C THR A 122 -6.31 13.63 -2.74
N LEU A 123 -6.14 12.43 -3.31
CA LEU A 123 -4.93 11.98 -3.98
C LEU A 123 -5.16 11.97 -5.49
N LYS A 124 -4.33 12.70 -6.23
CA LYS A 124 -4.33 12.71 -7.70
C LYS A 124 -3.04 12.11 -8.24
N VAL A 125 -3.19 11.18 -9.17
CA VAL A 125 -2.10 10.50 -9.87
C VAL A 125 -2.23 10.76 -11.35
N TYR A 126 -1.14 11.19 -11.99
CA TYR A 126 -0.99 11.40 -13.43
C TYR A 126 0.20 10.61 -13.95
N ILE A 127 0.09 9.98 -15.12
CA ILE A 127 1.18 9.25 -15.78
C ILE A 127 1.10 9.45 -17.30
N GLU A 128 2.21 9.81 -17.93
CA GLU A 128 2.38 9.86 -19.39
C GLU A 128 3.52 8.97 -19.87
#